data_AF-D8MB52-F1
#
_entry.id   AF-D8MB52-F1
#
_cell.length_a   1.000
_cell.length_b   1.000
_cell.length_c   1.000
_cell.angle_alpha   90.00
_cell.angle_beta   90.00
_cell.angle_gamma   90.00
#
_symmetry.space_group_name_H-M   'P 1'
#
loop_
_entity.id
_entity.type
_entity.pdbx_description
1 polymer ?
#
loop_
_entity_poly.entity_id
_entity_poly.type
_entity_poly.pdbx_seq_one_letter_code
_entity_poly.pdbx_strand_id
1 'polypeptide(L)'
;MIQNVQGCLGKVWKPNGWISLILSNKECVVLQSNNGILMNQGFVLNEQKVLKVFGNHQIGAISYNEEQAIEVVVEGIVDLDHGSRFEGLILTENKLGIPFGYGEMYDDDGILVYKGIMINWKRFGYGTSYHNNGCIEYEGYWCDDNRFGRGKVYDRYGKLVNECEWYNGIECDIDEKYEGDGSKPLNIGMKHLKLIDNCVLVDWDVSLLYNLESIEIGDECFESVKTFKIDGLNRLKTIKIGNNSFTQMKSPNWDYEKADKKSKSFHILNCESLESIQIGEYSFSDFAGDFELKNLPQLQSIRIGTIESRSYNFWCSSFVIRGIDMILNI
;
A
#
# COMPACT_ATOMS: atom_id res chain seq x y z
N MET A 1 -13.80 2.10 12.27
CA MET A 1 -12.90 3.05 11.57
C MET A 1 -11.71 2.24 11.07
N ILE A 2 -11.19 2.51 9.86
CA ILE A 2 -9.98 1.83 9.37
C ILE A 2 -8.79 2.38 10.16
N GLN A 3 -8.02 1.50 10.79
CA GLN A 3 -6.79 1.85 11.51
C GLN A 3 -5.57 1.76 10.63
N ASN A 4 -5.50 0.74 9.76
CA ASN A 4 -4.38 0.54 8.87
C ASN A 4 -4.84 -0.04 7.54
N VAL A 5 -4.15 0.33 6.46
CA VAL A 5 -4.30 -0.24 5.12
C VAL A 5 -2.95 -0.77 4.70
N GLN A 6 -2.90 -2.06 4.39
CA GLN A 6 -1.70 -2.75 3.98
C GLN A 6 -1.95 -3.34 2.60
N GLY A 7 -1.04 -3.14 1.67
CA GLY A 7 -1.21 -3.47 0.27
C GLY A 7 -0.04 -2.89 -0.51
N CYS A 8 0.25 -3.40 -1.71
CA CYS A 8 1.19 -2.71 -2.59
C CYS A 8 0.58 -2.31 -3.91
N LEU A 9 1.12 -1.23 -4.43
CA LEU A 9 0.90 -0.79 -5.78
C LEU A 9 1.92 -1.44 -6.72
N GLY A 10 1.44 -1.88 -7.88
CA GLY A 10 2.28 -2.26 -9.00
C GLY A 10 2.84 -1.05 -9.76
N LYS A 11 3.49 -1.31 -10.90
CA LYS A 11 4.17 -0.27 -11.73
C LYS A 11 3.25 0.82 -12.29
N VAL A 12 1.94 0.59 -12.28
CA VAL A 12 0.90 1.52 -12.75
C VAL A 12 0.14 2.17 -11.59
N TRP A 13 0.69 2.14 -10.38
CA TRP A 13 0.07 2.70 -9.17
C TRP A 13 -1.29 2.09 -8.81
N LYS A 14 -1.57 0.89 -9.31
CA LYS A 14 -2.78 0.14 -8.99
C LYS A 14 -2.48 -0.99 -8.02
N PRO A 15 -3.37 -1.27 -7.05
CA PRO A 15 -3.20 -2.38 -6.13
C PRO A 15 -2.98 -3.70 -6.85
N ASN A 16 -2.03 -4.50 -6.37
CA ASN A 16 -1.73 -5.80 -6.95
C ASN A 16 -1.36 -6.81 -5.85
N GLY A 17 -2.05 -7.93 -5.81
CA GLY A 17 -1.98 -8.92 -4.73
C GLY A 17 -3.03 -8.68 -3.64
N TRP A 18 -2.73 -9.08 -2.42
CA TRP A 18 -3.62 -8.93 -1.29
C TRP A 18 -3.56 -7.53 -0.69
N ILE A 19 -4.74 -6.99 -0.39
CA ILE A 19 -4.95 -5.75 0.35
C ILE A 19 -5.62 -6.14 1.67
N SER A 20 -5.06 -5.70 2.79
CA SER A 20 -5.65 -5.84 4.11
C SER A 20 -6.07 -4.47 4.66
N LEU A 21 -7.25 -4.41 5.23
CA LEU A 21 -7.76 -3.29 6.00
C LEU A 21 -7.93 -3.76 7.45
N ILE A 22 -7.12 -3.21 8.36
CA ILE A 22 -7.25 -3.49 9.78
C ILE A 22 -8.21 -2.45 10.36
N LEU A 23 -9.29 -2.93 10.95
CA LEU A 23 -10.35 -2.12 11.54
C LEU A 23 -10.14 -1.93 13.04
N SER A 24 -10.65 -0.83 13.57
CA SER A 24 -10.53 -0.45 14.99
C SER A 24 -11.12 -1.45 15.99
N ASN A 25 -11.99 -2.34 15.54
CA ASN A 25 -12.61 -3.41 16.32
C ASN A 25 -11.84 -4.74 16.22
N LYS A 26 -10.58 -4.73 15.76
CA LYS A 26 -9.74 -5.92 15.52
C LYS A 26 -10.26 -6.85 14.41
N GLU A 27 -11.25 -6.42 13.65
CA GLU A 27 -11.61 -7.10 12.41
C GLU A 27 -10.61 -6.72 11.31
N CYS A 28 -10.41 -7.66 10.39
CA CYS A 28 -9.54 -7.51 9.25
C CYS A 28 -10.35 -7.85 7.99
N VAL A 29 -10.28 -6.97 7.00
CA VAL A 29 -10.83 -7.22 5.67
C VAL A 29 -9.66 -7.48 4.75
N VAL A 30 -9.59 -8.66 4.16
CA VAL A 30 -8.58 -9.00 3.13
C VAL A 30 -9.27 -9.17 1.79
N LEU A 31 -8.76 -8.49 0.77
CA LEU A 31 -9.29 -8.53 -0.59
C LEU A 31 -8.14 -8.76 -1.56
N GLN A 32 -8.33 -9.61 -2.55
CA GLN A 32 -7.36 -9.79 -3.61
C GLN A 32 -7.63 -8.79 -4.74
N SER A 33 -6.58 -8.19 -5.27
CA SER A 33 -6.65 -7.30 -6.43
C SER A 33 -5.61 -7.66 -7.48
N ASN A 34 -5.95 -7.47 -8.75
CA ASN A 34 -5.02 -7.56 -9.87
C ASN A 34 -5.06 -6.24 -10.64
N ASN A 35 -3.98 -5.47 -10.55
CA ASN A 35 -3.84 -4.15 -11.18
C ASN A 35 -5.07 -3.24 -10.97
N GLY A 36 -5.58 -3.18 -9.73
CA GLY A 36 -6.68 -2.31 -9.31
C GLY A 36 -8.07 -2.87 -9.56
N ILE A 37 -8.19 -4.03 -10.21
CA ILE A 37 -9.44 -4.77 -10.31
C ILE A 37 -9.53 -5.68 -9.08
N LEU A 38 -10.60 -5.57 -8.30
CA LEU A 38 -10.86 -6.50 -7.21
C LEU A 38 -11.18 -7.87 -7.80
N MET A 39 -10.38 -8.86 -7.43
CA MET A 39 -10.69 -10.25 -7.71
C MET A 39 -11.81 -10.62 -6.75
N ASN A 40 -12.82 -11.35 -7.20
CA ASN A 40 -13.93 -11.85 -6.37
C ASN A 40 -13.42 -12.90 -5.36
N GLN A 41 -12.51 -12.50 -4.48
CA GLN A 41 -11.87 -13.33 -3.48
C GLN A 41 -11.45 -12.41 -2.32
N GLY A 42 -11.99 -12.71 -1.15
CA GLY A 42 -11.64 -11.99 0.06
C GLY A 42 -12.36 -12.53 1.28
N PHE A 43 -11.97 -12.03 2.44
CA PHE A 43 -12.48 -12.47 3.73
C PHE A 43 -12.63 -11.28 4.67
N VAL A 44 -13.70 -11.27 5.46
CA VAL A 44 -13.75 -10.53 6.72
C VAL A 44 -13.48 -11.52 7.82
N LEU A 45 -12.52 -11.23 8.68
CA LEU A 45 -12.10 -12.09 9.78
C LEU A 45 -11.92 -11.27 11.05
N ASN A 46 -12.08 -11.91 12.20
CA ASN A 46 -11.55 -11.42 13.47
C ASN A 46 -10.51 -12.42 14.02
N GLU A 47 -10.07 -12.24 15.26
CA GLU A 47 -9.07 -13.11 15.89
C GLU A 47 -9.55 -14.58 16.07
N GLN A 48 -10.84 -14.89 15.87
CA GLN A 48 -11.43 -16.19 16.19
C GLN A 48 -12.04 -16.90 14.97
N LYS A 49 -12.67 -16.17 14.05
CA LYS A 49 -13.42 -16.77 12.94
C LYS A 49 -13.42 -15.91 11.68
N VAL A 50 -13.73 -16.57 10.57
CA VAL A 50 -14.13 -15.90 9.33
C VAL A 50 -15.58 -15.44 9.48
N LEU A 51 -15.80 -14.13 9.36
CA LEU A 51 -17.10 -13.47 9.51
C LEU A 51 -17.86 -13.39 8.19
N LYS A 52 -17.14 -13.27 7.08
CA LYS A 52 -17.72 -13.19 5.74
C LYS A 52 -16.70 -13.63 4.70
N VAL A 53 -17.17 -14.28 3.65
CA VAL A 53 -16.40 -14.55 2.43
C VAL A 53 -16.90 -13.60 1.34
N PHE A 54 -15.99 -13.03 0.57
CA PHE A 54 -16.32 -12.22 -0.60
C PHE A 54 -16.00 -13.01 -1.88
N GLY A 55 -16.98 -13.10 -2.76
CA GLY A 55 -16.78 -13.62 -4.10
C GLY A 55 -16.90 -15.14 -4.19
N ASN A 56 -15.87 -15.80 -4.74
CA ASN A 56 -15.96 -17.17 -5.23
C ASN A 56 -16.58 -18.12 -4.21
N HIS A 57 -17.67 -18.79 -4.64
CA HIS A 57 -18.44 -19.78 -3.88
C HIS A 57 -17.67 -21.09 -3.66
N GLN A 58 -16.34 -21.07 -3.68
CA GLN A 58 -15.47 -22.22 -3.53
C GLN A 58 -14.25 -21.88 -2.68
N ILE A 59 -14.01 -22.68 -1.66
CA ILE A 59 -12.85 -22.59 -0.77
C ILE A 59 -12.17 -23.96 -0.82
N GLY A 60 -11.05 -24.04 -1.52
CA GLY A 60 -10.45 -25.33 -1.84
C GLY A 60 -11.42 -26.19 -2.66
N ALA A 61 -11.74 -27.38 -2.17
CA ALA A 61 -12.68 -28.30 -2.81
C ALA A 61 -14.14 -28.18 -2.29
N ILE A 62 -14.40 -27.29 -1.34
CA ILE A 62 -15.74 -27.10 -0.76
C ILE A 62 -16.45 -25.95 -1.44
N SER A 63 -17.71 -26.17 -1.85
CA SER A 63 -18.56 -25.09 -2.37
C SER A 63 -19.37 -24.46 -1.24
N TYR A 64 -19.45 -23.13 -1.19
CA TYR A 64 -20.16 -22.36 -0.17
C TYR A 64 -21.15 -21.42 -0.85
N ASN A 65 -22.36 -21.26 -0.30
CA ASN A 65 -23.37 -20.32 -0.81
C ASN A 65 -23.62 -19.19 0.21
N GLU A 66 -23.68 -17.92 -0.22
CA GLU A 66 -23.86 -16.76 0.68
C GLU A 66 -25.16 -16.81 1.51
N GLU A 67 -26.17 -17.56 1.05
CA GLU A 67 -27.44 -17.79 1.76
C GLU A 67 -27.35 -18.88 2.85
N GLN A 68 -26.33 -19.74 2.80
CA GLN A 68 -26.02 -20.62 3.92
C GLN A 68 -25.19 -19.77 4.89
N ALA A 69 -25.72 -19.52 6.08
CA ALA A 69 -24.90 -18.96 7.14
C ALA A 69 -23.58 -19.75 7.26
N ILE A 70 -22.54 -19.13 7.80
CA ILE A 70 -21.27 -19.79 8.18
C ILE A 70 -21.55 -20.76 9.38
N GLU A 71 -22.65 -21.52 9.32
CA GLU A 71 -23.18 -22.46 10.30
C GLU A 71 -22.63 -23.88 10.11
N VAL A 72 -21.89 -24.12 9.02
CA VAL A 72 -21.21 -25.41 8.75
C VAL A 72 -19.77 -25.42 9.28
N VAL A 73 -19.40 -24.40 10.07
CA VAL A 73 -18.12 -24.34 10.76
C VAL A 73 -18.25 -25.03 12.09
N VAL A 74 -17.52 -26.12 12.26
CA VAL A 74 -17.50 -26.93 13.49
C VAL A 74 -16.08 -27.02 14.02
N GLU A 75 -15.93 -27.33 15.30
CA GLU A 75 -14.64 -27.76 15.82
C GLU A 75 -14.32 -29.17 15.29
N GLY A 76 -13.11 -29.38 14.82
CA GLY A 76 -12.68 -30.67 14.31
C GLY A 76 -11.19 -30.75 14.04
N ILE A 77 -10.79 -31.92 13.55
CA ILE A 77 -9.40 -32.26 13.20
C ILE A 77 -9.37 -32.60 11.72
N VAL A 78 -8.40 -32.03 10.99
CA VAL A 78 -8.11 -32.36 9.59
C VAL A 78 -6.64 -32.71 9.48
N ASP A 79 -6.36 -33.89 8.94
CA ASP A 79 -5.00 -34.36 8.66
C ASP A 79 -4.74 -34.29 7.13
N LEU A 80 -3.52 -33.92 6.75
CA LEU A 80 -3.00 -34.07 5.39
C LEU A 80 -2.37 -35.46 5.23
N ASP A 81 -2.29 -35.95 3.98
CA ASP A 81 -1.76 -37.29 3.67
C ASP A 81 -0.32 -37.52 4.17
N HIS A 82 0.47 -36.44 4.28
CA HIS A 82 1.85 -36.49 4.78
C HIS A 82 1.96 -36.32 6.31
N GLY A 83 0.84 -36.26 7.04
CA GLY A 83 0.81 -36.30 8.51
C GLY A 83 0.66 -34.96 9.23
N SER A 84 0.75 -33.82 8.53
CA SER A 84 0.46 -32.52 9.18
C SER A 84 -1.01 -32.41 9.54
N ARG A 85 -1.29 -31.75 10.65
CA ARG A 85 -2.62 -31.70 11.25
C ARG A 85 -3.04 -30.27 11.54
N PHE A 86 -4.34 -30.01 11.40
CA PHE A 86 -5.00 -28.82 11.92
C PHE A 86 -6.09 -29.23 12.92
N GLU A 87 -6.11 -28.60 14.09
CA GLU A 87 -7.13 -28.76 15.12
C GLU A 87 -7.79 -27.41 15.39
N GLY A 88 -9.09 -27.26 15.13
CA GLY A 88 -9.80 -25.99 15.31
C GLY A 88 -11.09 -25.88 14.51
N LEU A 89 -11.44 -24.66 14.10
CA LEU A 89 -12.62 -24.38 13.30
C LEU A 89 -12.43 -24.84 11.84
N ILE A 90 -13.30 -25.74 11.38
CA ILE A 90 -13.22 -26.36 10.05
C ILE A 90 -14.53 -26.15 9.29
N LEU A 91 -14.43 -25.87 7.99
CA LEU A 91 -15.56 -25.90 7.08
C LEU A 91 -15.72 -27.33 6.56
N THR A 92 -16.93 -27.88 6.64
CA THR A 92 -17.18 -29.28 6.27
C THR A 92 -18.23 -29.43 5.17
N GLU A 93 -17.99 -30.34 4.23
CA GLU A 93 -18.95 -30.74 3.19
C GLU A 93 -18.72 -32.21 2.82
N ASN A 94 -19.75 -33.06 2.88
CA ASN A 94 -19.69 -34.47 2.44
C ASN A 94 -18.47 -35.27 2.96
N LYS A 95 -18.15 -35.11 4.26
CA LYS A 95 -17.00 -35.70 4.98
C LYS A 95 -15.63 -35.08 4.68
N LEU A 96 -15.54 -34.15 3.74
CA LEU A 96 -14.35 -33.32 3.59
C LEU A 96 -14.37 -32.21 4.64
N GLY A 97 -13.24 -31.96 5.26
CA GLY A 97 -13.02 -30.82 6.15
C GLY A 97 -11.81 -30.01 5.67
N ILE A 98 -11.90 -28.69 5.73
CA ILE A 98 -10.76 -27.80 5.52
C ILE A 98 -10.66 -26.80 6.66
N PRO A 99 -9.45 -26.36 7.05
CA PRO A 99 -9.28 -25.27 8.02
C PRO A 99 -10.08 -24.03 7.59
N PHE A 100 -10.89 -23.49 8.48
CA PHE A 100 -11.72 -22.32 8.21
C PHE A 100 -12.03 -21.51 9.48
N GLY A 101 -10.99 -20.94 10.07
CA GLY A 101 -11.09 -20.15 11.29
C GLY A 101 -9.88 -20.38 12.19
N TYR A 102 -10.04 -20.04 13.46
CA TYR A 102 -8.96 -20.19 14.44
C TYR A 102 -8.68 -21.66 14.73
N GLY A 103 -7.40 -22.01 14.84
CA GLY A 103 -6.97 -23.31 15.28
C GLY A 103 -5.46 -23.40 15.46
N GLU A 104 -5.00 -24.61 15.71
CA GLU A 104 -3.62 -24.99 15.93
C GLU A 104 -3.16 -25.91 14.79
N MET A 105 -2.02 -25.61 14.18
CA MET A 105 -1.40 -26.43 13.15
C MET A 105 -0.17 -27.13 13.70
N TYR A 106 -0.06 -28.41 13.40
CA TYR A 106 1.04 -29.28 13.76
C TYR A 106 1.71 -29.82 12.50
N ASP A 107 3.04 -29.97 12.51
CA ASP A 107 3.77 -30.67 11.46
C ASP A 107 3.60 -32.20 11.54
N ASP A 108 4.28 -32.93 10.65
CA ASP A 108 4.24 -34.40 10.57
C ASP A 108 4.94 -35.11 11.74
N ASP A 109 5.75 -34.39 12.52
CA ASP A 109 6.32 -34.86 13.79
C ASP A 109 5.40 -34.56 15.00
N GLY A 110 4.25 -33.91 14.77
CA GLY A 110 3.31 -33.51 15.82
C GLY A 110 3.77 -32.28 16.61
N ILE A 111 4.70 -31.49 16.09
CA ILE A 111 5.18 -30.27 16.71
C ILE A 111 4.25 -29.12 16.31
N LEU A 112 3.82 -28.31 17.29
CA LEU A 112 3.02 -27.11 17.05
C LEU A 112 3.83 -26.10 16.22
N VAL A 113 3.32 -25.73 15.05
CA VAL A 113 3.95 -24.77 14.14
C VAL A 113 3.21 -23.44 14.05
N TYR A 114 1.90 -23.40 14.29
CA TYR A 114 1.11 -22.17 14.18
C TYR A 114 -0.17 -22.18 15.03
N LYS A 115 -0.55 -21.00 15.53
CA LYS A 115 -1.87 -20.71 16.11
C LYS A 115 -2.44 -19.44 15.50
N GLY A 116 -3.67 -19.49 14.99
CA GLY A 116 -4.34 -18.33 14.42
C GLY A 116 -5.39 -18.72 13.39
N ILE A 117 -5.88 -17.74 12.63
CA ILE A 117 -6.84 -18.03 11.55
C ILE A 117 -6.11 -18.77 10.43
N MET A 118 -6.70 -19.89 10.01
CA MET A 118 -6.31 -20.66 8.85
C MET A 118 -7.51 -20.86 7.92
N ILE A 119 -7.30 -20.61 6.64
CA ILE A 119 -8.33 -20.78 5.60
C ILE A 119 -7.70 -21.63 4.51
N ASN A 120 -8.18 -22.86 4.36
CA ASN A 120 -7.68 -23.83 3.38
C ASN A 120 -6.14 -23.95 3.42
N TRP A 121 -5.60 -24.27 4.60
CA TRP A 121 -4.15 -24.46 4.84
C TRP A 121 -3.26 -23.24 4.61
N LYS A 122 -3.85 -22.04 4.51
CA LYS A 122 -3.14 -20.77 4.40
C LYS A 122 -3.43 -19.91 5.61
N ARG A 123 -2.38 -19.30 6.17
CA ARG A 123 -2.47 -18.41 7.34
C ARG A 123 -3.06 -17.06 6.94
N PHE A 124 -4.02 -16.56 7.72
CA PHE A 124 -4.65 -15.25 7.55
C PHE A 124 -4.80 -14.55 8.90
N GLY A 125 -4.96 -13.22 8.88
CA GLY A 125 -5.22 -12.44 10.10
C GLY A 125 -4.06 -12.46 11.09
N TYR A 126 -4.35 -12.12 12.34
CA TYR A 126 -3.34 -12.17 13.40
C TYR A 126 -3.09 -13.62 13.81
N GLY A 127 -1.82 -14.01 13.95
CA GLY A 127 -1.43 -15.36 14.32
C GLY A 127 0.02 -15.45 14.79
N THR A 128 0.35 -16.57 15.43
CA THR A 128 1.66 -16.86 16.02
C THR A 128 2.23 -18.14 15.42
N SER A 129 3.45 -18.09 14.88
CA SER A 129 4.21 -19.30 14.50
C SER A 129 5.29 -19.62 15.53
N TYR A 130 5.75 -20.87 15.55
CA TYR A 130 6.64 -21.40 16.57
C TYR A 130 7.85 -22.09 15.94
N HIS A 131 8.99 -21.97 16.61
CA HIS A 131 10.16 -22.82 16.37
C HIS A 131 9.88 -24.24 16.84
N ASN A 132 10.65 -25.20 16.36
CA ASN A 132 10.54 -26.61 16.75
C ASN A 132 10.77 -26.90 18.24
N ASN A 133 11.32 -25.94 18.99
CA ASN A 133 11.49 -26.02 20.44
C ASN A 133 10.32 -25.39 21.23
N GLY A 134 9.24 -24.99 20.55
CA GLY A 134 8.05 -24.37 21.12
C GLY A 134 8.19 -22.88 21.44
N CYS A 135 9.34 -22.25 21.20
CA CYS A 135 9.47 -20.80 21.31
C CYS A 135 8.74 -20.11 20.15
N ILE A 136 8.18 -18.93 20.38
CA ILE A 136 7.58 -18.12 19.32
C ILE A 136 8.65 -17.82 18.26
N GLU A 137 8.30 -17.98 16.99
CA GLU A 137 9.11 -17.60 15.84
C GLU A 137 8.65 -16.26 15.29
N TYR A 138 7.34 -16.09 15.11
CA TYR A 138 6.73 -14.87 14.64
C TYR A 138 5.37 -14.64 15.30
N GLU A 139 5.07 -13.40 15.63
CA GLU A 139 3.78 -12.95 16.13
C GLU A 139 3.35 -11.71 15.33
N GLY A 140 2.26 -11.80 14.58
CA GLY A 140 1.80 -10.69 13.75
C GLY A 140 0.72 -11.07 12.77
N TYR A 141 0.47 -10.21 11.79
CA TYR A 141 -0.53 -10.48 10.76
C TYR A 141 0.03 -11.39 9.66
N TRP A 142 -0.88 -12.14 9.04
CA TRP A 142 -0.66 -13.06 7.95
C TRP A 142 -1.70 -12.81 6.86
N CYS A 143 -1.30 -13.04 5.62
CA CYS A 143 -2.22 -13.06 4.49
C CYS A 143 -1.69 -14.05 3.46
N ASP A 144 -2.51 -15.04 3.13
CA ASP A 144 -2.19 -16.02 2.09
C ASP A 144 -0.84 -16.71 2.33
N ASP A 145 -0.63 -17.15 3.58
CA ASP A 145 0.57 -17.81 4.09
C ASP A 145 1.84 -16.94 4.21
N ASN A 146 1.75 -15.68 3.83
CA ASN A 146 2.84 -14.72 3.94
C ASN A 146 2.67 -13.83 5.18
N ARG A 147 3.79 -13.48 5.83
CA ARG A 147 3.79 -12.42 6.84
C ARG A 147 3.28 -11.13 6.19
N PHE A 148 2.37 -10.46 6.87
CA PHE A 148 1.68 -9.29 6.37
C PHE A 148 1.52 -8.30 7.50
N GLY A 149 1.62 -7.00 7.22
CA GLY A 149 1.47 -5.97 8.23
C GLY A 149 2.48 -6.00 9.36
N ARG A 150 2.17 -5.34 10.48
CA ARG A 150 3.04 -5.34 11.66
C ARG A 150 3.23 -6.75 12.22
N GLY A 151 4.48 -7.08 12.54
CA GLY A 151 4.83 -8.32 13.21
C GLY A 151 6.18 -8.28 13.91
N LYS A 152 6.36 -9.21 14.85
CA LYS A 152 7.56 -9.41 15.66
C LYS A 152 8.17 -10.77 15.37
N VAL A 153 9.49 -10.81 15.21
CA VAL A 153 10.27 -12.02 14.99
C VAL A 153 11.14 -12.29 16.21
N TYR A 154 11.18 -13.55 16.65
CA TYR A 154 11.94 -13.97 17.81
C TYR A 154 12.90 -15.11 17.45
N ASP A 155 14.03 -15.19 18.14
CA ASP A 155 14.96 -16.31 18.01
C ASP A 155 14.51 -17.54 18.82
N ARG A 156 15.26 -18.64 18.70
CA ARG A 156 14.99 -19.89 19.42
C ARG A 156 15.18 -19.80 20.95
N TYR A 157 15.65 -18.67 21.48
CA TYR A 157 15.75 -18.41 22.92
C TYR A 157 14.63 -17.47 23.40
N GLY A 158 13.68 -17.10 22.53
CA GLY A 158 12.59 -16.18 22.83
C GLY A 158 13.01 -14.71 22.86
N LYS A 159 14.20 -14.36 22.35
CA LYS A 159 14.65 -12.97 22.26
C LYS A 159 14.08 -12.32 21.01
N LEU A 160 13.53 -11.10 21.16
CA LEU A 160 13.09 -10.28 20.03
C LEU A 160 14.29 -9.98 19.11
N VAL A 161 14.16 -10.37 17.85
CA VAL A 161 15.16 -10.16 16.79
C VAL A 161 14.78 -8.96 15.94
N ASN A 162 13.50 -8.85 15.57
CA ASN A 162 13.01 -7.80 14.68
C ASN A 162 11.56 -7.43 14.99
N GLU A 163 11.18 -6.18 14.77
CA GLU A 163 9.81 -5.70 14.75
C GLU A 163 9.67 -4.73 13.56
N CYS A 164 8.83 -5.08 12.59
CA CYS A 164 8.67 -4.30 11.37
C CYS A 164 7.28 -4.51 10.74
N GLU A 165 7.00 -3.77 9.65
CA GLU A 165 5.87 -4.07 8.77
C GLU A 165 6.30 -5.11 7.73
N TRP A 166 5.36 -5.94 7.29
CA TRP A 166 5.58 -6.99 6.30
C TRP A 166 4.65 -6.78 5.12
N TYR A 167 5.14 -6.99 3.91
CA TYR A 167 4.29 -7.07 2.74
C TYR A 167 4.61 -8.33 1.95
N ASN A 168 3.66 -9.26 1.93
CA ASN A 168 3.79 -10.51 1.20
C ASN A 168 5.13 -11.23 1.50
N GLY A 169 5.49 -11.29 2.79
CA GLY A 169 6.73 -11.90 3.28
C GLY A 169 7.98 -11.03 3.17
N ILE A 170 7.90 -9.83 2.58
CA ILE A 170 9.03 -8.90 2.46
C ILE A 170 9.02 -7.93 3.64
N GLU A 171 10.13 -7.88 4.38
CA GLU A 171 10.36 -6.88 5.43
C GLU A 171 10.30 -5.47 4.85
N CYS A 172 9.46 -4.63 5.45
CA CYS A 172 9.32 -3.21 5.17
C CYS A 172 9.72 -2.43 6.43
N ASP A 173 10.33 -1.27 6.22
CA ASP A 173 10.72 -0.40 7.34
C ASP A 173 9.51 -0.03 8.19
N ILE A 174 9.68 -0.07 9.52
CA ILE A 174 8.66 0.37 10.48
C ILE A 174 8.42 1.87 10.38
N ASP A 175 9.39 2.63 9.85
CA ASP A 175 9.28 4.06 9.60
C ASP A 175 8.47 4.39 8.34
N GLU A 176 7.85 3.37 7.71
CA GLU A 176 6.89 3.54 6.61
C GLU A 176 7.50 4.33 5.42
N LYS A 177 8.80 4.13 5.14
CA LYS A 177 9.54 4.83 4.07
C LYS A 177 9.82 3.91 2.88
N TYR A 178 9.56 4.41 1.67
CA TYR A 178 10.03 3.84 0.42
C TYR A 178 11.21 4.64 -0.12
N GLU A 179 12.30 3.96 -0.50
CA GLU A 179 13.42 4.54 -1.24
C GLU A 179 13.83 3.61 -2.38
N GLY A 180 13.69 4.06 -3.64
CA GLY A 180 13.99 3.25 -4.81
C GLY A 180 13.55 3.88 -6.12
N ASP A 181 13.66 3.13 -7.21
CA ASP A 181 13.29 3.56 -8.56
C ASP A 181 11.82 3.24 -8.93
N GLY A 182 11.07 2.59 -8.04
CA GLY A 182 9.72 2.08 -8.35
C GLY A 182 9.70 0.66 -8.92
N SER A 183 10.84 -0.04 -9.00
CA SER A 183 10.90 -1.44 -9.44
C SER A 183 10.35 -2.41 -8.37
N LYS A 184 10.52 -2.06 -7.09
CA LYS A 184 9.99 -2.79 -5.95
C LYS A 184 8.55 -2.34 -5.64
N PRO A 185 7.68 -3.24 -5.14
CA PRO A 185 6.33 -2.90 -4.73
C PRO A 185 6.27 -1.70 -3.77
N LEU A 186 5.33 -0.78 -4.01
CA LEU A 186 5.13 0.42 -3.20
C LEU A 186 4.02 0.17 -2.17
N ASN A 187 4.36 0.16 -0.88
CA ASN A 187 3.37 -0.05 0.20
C ASN A 187 2.37 1.11 0.28
N ILE A 188 1.08 0.81 0.24
CA ILE A 188 -0.02 1.78 0.33
C ILE A 188 0.01 2.54 1.66
N GLY A 189 0.48 1.90 2.73
CA GLY A 189 0.58 2.49 4.06
C GLY A 189 1.77 3.44 4.26
N MET A 190 2.64 3.66 3.25
CA MET A 190 3.86 4.45 3.43
C MET A 190 3.58 5.92 3.78
N LYS A 191 4.45 6.51 4.61
CA LYS A 191 4.50 7.94 4.94
C LYS A 191 5.49 8.71 4.09
N HIS A 192 6.59 8.08 3.67
CA HIS A 192 7.67 8.78 2.99
C HIS A 192 7.99 8.10 1.67
N LEU A 193 7.62 8.72 0.55
CA LEU A 193 7.97 8.25 -0.79
C LEU A 193 9.22 8.98 -1.27
N LYS A 194 10.32 8.26 -1.49
CA LYS A 194 11.52 8.78 -2.15
C LYS A 194 11.82 7.97 -3.41
N LEU A 195 11.59 8.58 -4.57
CA LEU A 195 11.98 8.04 -5.86
C LEU A 195 13.35 8.59 -6.24
N ILE A 196 14.28 7.70 -6.58
CA ILE A 196 15.60 8.09 -7.08
C ILE A 196 15.52 8.62 -8.52
N ASP A 197 16.61 9.19 -8.99
CA ASP A 197 16.72 9.68 -10.37
C ASP A 197 16.41 8.58 -11.39
N ASN A 198 15.82 8.96 -12.53
CA ASN A 198 15.47 8.05 -13.62
C ASN A 198 14.56 6.88 -13.16
N CYS A 199 13.58 7.16 -12.30
CA CYS A 199 12.67 6.13 -11.80
C CYS A 199 11.97 5.38 -12.95
N VAL A 200 11.65 4.09 -12.74
CA VAL A 200 11.04 3.22 -13.76
C VAL A 200 9.52 3.39 -13.89
N LEU A 201 8.91 4.22 -13.04
CA LEU A 201 7.48 4.50 -13.08
C LEU A 201 7.16 5.51 -14.19
N VAL A 202 6.15 5.19 -14.99
CA VAL A 202 5.76 5.98 -16.17
C VAL A 202 4.44 6.72 -16.00
N ASP A 203 3.68 6.37 -14.96
CA ASP A 203 2.40 6.97 -14.61
C ASP A 203 2.50 7.65 -13.24
N TRP A 204 1.51 8.46 -12.88
CA TRP A 204 1.44 9.17 -11.60
C TRP A 204 0.03 9.09 -11.03
N ASP A 205 -0.14 8.29 -9.98
CA ASP A 205 -1.40 8.22 -9.21
C ASP A 205 -1.11 7.90 -7.74
N VAL A 206 -1.08 8.94 -6.92
CA VAL A 206 -0.86 8.81 -5.47
C VAL A 206 -2.18 8.81 -4.67
N SER A 207 -3.33 8.68 -5.34
CA SER A 207 -4.65 8.84 -4.72
C SER A 207 -4.95 7.82 -3.62
N LEU A 208 -4.31 6.66 -3.65
CA LEU A 208 -4.46 5.61 -2.63
C LEU A 208 -3.51 5.76 -1.44
N LEU A 209 -2.53 6.66 -1.51
CA LEU A 209 -1.46 6.81 -0.53
C LEU A 209 -1.81 7.83 0.55
N TYR A 210 -2.94 7.63 1.23
CA TYR A 210 -3.54 8.56 2.20
C TYR A 210 -2.67 8.84 3.43
N ASN A 211 -1.69 7.99 3.71
CA ASN A 211 -0.75 8.15 4.83
C ASN A 211 0.48 8.99 4.48
N LEU A 212 0.68 9.38 3.21
CA LEU A 212 1.87 10.12 2.82
C LEU A 212 2.00 11.45 3.57
N GLU A 213 3.19 11.64 4.13
CA GLU A 213 3.66 12.85 4.79
C GLU A 213 4.73 13.57 3.95
N SER A 214 5.52 12.84 3.15
CA SER A 214 6.48 13.45 2.23
C SER A 214 6.60 12.72 0.88
N ILE A 215 6.74 13.50 -0.18
CA ILE A 215 7.09 13.01 -1.52
C ILE A 215 8.42 13.66 -1.94
N GLU A 216 9.42 12.84 -2.26
CA GLU A 216 10.66 13.24 -2.91
C GLU A 216 10.80 12.46 -4.22
N ILE A 217 10.95 13.18 -5.33
CA ILE A 217 11.17 12.63 -6.66
C ILE A 217 12.53 13.14 -7.13
N GLY A 218 13.41 12.24 -7.55
CA GLY A 218 14.71 12.56 -8.11
C GLY A 218 14.64 13.24 -9.48
N ASP A 219 15.79 13.34 -10.10
CA ASP A 219 15.96 13.97 -11.41
C ASP A 219 15.49 13.04 -12.54
N GLU A 220 15.08 13.59 -13.68
CA GLU A 220 14.77 12.84 -14.92
C GLU A 220 13.60 11.83 -14.80
N CYS A 221 12.62 12.07 -13.92
CA CYS A 221 11.49 11.15 -13.69
C CYS A 221 10.22 11.53 -14.47
N PHE A 222 9.32 10.56 -14.72
CA PHE A 222 7.94 10.78 -15.17
C PHE A 222 7.73 11.58 -16.47
N GLU A 223 8.62 11.46 -17.46
CA GLU A 223 8.51 12.21 -18.74
C GLU A 223 7.17 12.03 -19.48
N SER A 224 6.53 10.87 -19.33
CA SER A 224 5.30 10.51 -20.03
C SER A 224 4.03 11.03 -19.34
N VAL A 225 4.12 11.47 -18.08
CA VAL A 225 2.97 11.93 -17.32
C VAL A 225 2.42 13.22 -17.92
N LYS A 226 1.11 13.25 -18.09
CA LYS A 226 0.38 14.43 -18.59
C LYS A 226 -0.21 15.26 -17.48
N THR A 227 -0.75 14.61 -16.44
CA THR A 227 -1.39 15.30 -15.33
C THR A 227 -0.69 14.91 -14.05
N PHE A 228 -0.03 15.88 -13.43
CA PHE A 228 0.44 15.73 -12.06
C PHE A 228 -0.67 16.23 -11.15
N LYS A 229 -1.34 15.30 -10.46
CA LYS A 229 -2.43 15.63 -9.55
C LYS A 229 -2.18 15.02 -8.18
N ILE A 230 -2.35 15.84 -7.15
CA ILE A 230 -2.46 15.43 -5.75
C ILE A 230 -3.74 16.09 -5.21
N ASP A 231 -4.63 15.30 -4.63
CA ASP A 231 -5.95 15.77 -4.18
C ASP A 231 -6.37 15.01 -2.93
N GLY A 232 -6.61 15.73 -1.82
CA GLY A 232 -7.10 15.12 -0.57
C GLY A 232 -6.05 14.42 0.28
N LEU A 233 -4.75 14.53 -0.03
CA LEU A 233 -3.68 13.97 0.80
C LEU A 233 -3.42 14.86 2.02
N ASN A 234 -4.34 14.84 2.97
CA ASN A 234 -4.37 15.76 4.12
C ASN A 234 -3.23 15.59 5.10
N ARG A 235 -2.46 14.49 5.04
CA ARG A 235 -1.26 14.27 5.86
C ARG A 235 0.03 14.74 5.19
N LEU A 236 -0.01 15.05 3.90
CA LEU A 236 1.17 15.40 3.12
C LEU A 236 1.68 16.77 3.55
N LYS A 237 2.94 16.84 3.98
CA LYS A 237 3.61 18.05 4.49
C LYS A 237 4.60 18.64 3.50
N THR A 238 5.34 17.79 2.80
CA THR A 238 6.42 18.25 1.91
C THR A 238 6.40 17.57 0.55
N ILE A 239 6.56 18.34 -0.50
CA ILE A 239 6.79 17.84 -1.86
C ILE A 239 8.13 18.39 -2.35
N LYS A 240 8.99 17.50 -2.84
CA LYS A 240 10.25 17.85 -3.49
C LYS A 240 10.37 17.10 -4.81
N ILE A 241 10.62 17.82 -5.89
CA ILE A 241 10.78 17.29 -7.23
C ILE A 241 12.14 17.74 -7.75
N GLY A 242 12.93 16.80 -8.27
CA GLY A 242 14.23 17.03 -8.88
C GLY A 242 14.15 17.79 -10.19
N ASN A 243 15.30 17.92 -10.86
CA ASN A 243 15.43 18.60 -12.14
C ASN A 243 14.95 17.73 -13.30
N ASN A 244 14.54 18.36 -14.40
CA ASN A 244 14.10 17.68 -15.64
C ASN A 244 13.00 16.62 -15.43
N SER A 245 12.26 16.68 -14.33
CA SER A 245 11.20 15.74 -14.00
C SER A 245 9.85 16.23 -14.54
N PHE A 246 8.98 15.29 -14.93
CA PHE A 246 7.71 15.58 -15.58
C PHE A 246 7.86 16.44 -16.84
N THR A 247 8.90 16.22 -17.66
CA THR A 247 8.98 16.87 -18.96
C THR A 247 9.59 15.99 -20.03
N GLN A 248 9.16 16.22 -21.28
CA GLN A 248 9.81 15.68 -22.47
C GLN A 248 10.71 16.72 -23.15
N MET A 249 10.61 17.99 -22.73
CA MET A 249 11.36 19.09 -23.32
C MET A 249 12.69 19.24 -22.59
N LYS A 250 13.69 18.50 -23.07
CA LYS A 250 15.05 18.48 -22.53
C LYS A 250 16.04 19.03 -23.56
N SER A 251 17.11 19.67 -23.10
CA SER A 251 18.21 20.14 -23.96
C SER A 251 18.90 18.97 -24.68
N PRO A 252 19.34 19.09 -25.95
CA PRO A 252 19.27 20.26 -26.83
C PRO A 252 17.96 20.33 -27.64
N ASN A 253 17.05 19.36 -27.48
CA ASN A 253 15.81 19.24 -28.25
C ASN A 253 14.69 20.18 -27.77
N TRP A 254 15.06 21.29 -27.12
CA TRP A 254 14.12 22.27 -26.63
C TRP A 254 13.46 23.00 -27.81
N ASP A 255 12.14 22.90 -27.89
CA ASP A 255 11.35 23.47 -28.97
C ASP A 255 10.14 24.19 -28.36
N TYR A 256 10.14 25.52 -28.45
CA TYR A 256 9.12 26.35 -27.82
C TYR A 256 7.72 26.10 -28.40
N GLU A 257 7.60 25.70 -29.67
CA GLU A 257 6.32 25.40 -30.31
C GLU A 257 5.74 24.07 -29.79
N LYS A 258 6.61 23.16 -29.34
CA LYS A 258 6.21 21.86 -28.76
C LYS A 258 6.01 21.90 -27.26
N ALA A 259 6.40 22.99 -26.59
CA ALA A 259 6.25 23.17 -25.15
C ALA A 259 4.83 23.62 -24.74
N ASP A 260 4.03 24.21 -25.66
CA ASP A 260 2.64 24.62 -25.40
C ASP A 260 1.64 23.43 -25.42
N LYS A 261 1.87 22.42 -24.56
CA LYS A 261 0.95 21.28 -24.43
C LYS A 261 -0.13 21.59 -23.40
N LYS A 262 -1.23 22.20 -23.86
CA LYS A 262 -2.44 22.46 -23.04
C LYS A 262 -3.10 21.21 -22.46
N SER A 263 -2.76 20.02 -22.99
CA SER A 263 -3.20 18.73 -22.46
C SER A 263 -2.42 18.27 -21.22
N LYS A 264 -1.35 18.97 -20.84
CA LYS A 264 -0.54 18.68 -19.65
C LYS A 264 -0.81 19.68 -18.54
N SER A 265 -1.12 19.21 -17.33
CA SER A 265 -1.62 20.05 -16.23
C SER A 265 -1.08 19.66 -14.85
N PHE A 266 -1.02 20.63 -13.94
CA PHE A 266 -0.44 20.51 -12.60
C PHE A 266 -1.45 20.96 -11.55
N HIS A 267 -1.82 20.06 -10.62
CA HIS A 267 -2.83 20.33 -9.61
C HIS A 267 -2.41 19.78 -8.25
N ILE A 268 -2.39 20.64 -7.23
CA ILE A 268 -2.30 20.24 -5.82
C ILE A 268 -3.49 20.87 -5.10
N LEU A 269 -4.43 20.02 -4.71
CA LEU A 269 -5.75 20.41 -4.21
C LEU A 269 -6.00 19.77 -2.84
N ASN A 270 -6.68 20.49 -1.95
CA ASN A 270 -7.22 19.93 -0.70
C ASN A 270 -6.17 19.15 0.11
N CYS A 271 -4.98 19.71 0.32
CA CYS A 271 -3.93 19.10 1.14
C CYS A 271 -3.74 19.96 2.39
N GLU A 272 -4.49 19.66 3.44
CA GLU A 272 -4.62 20.51 4.63
C GLU A 272 -3.29 20.72 5.38
N SER A 273 -2.42 19.71 5.43
CA SER A 273 -1.14 19.78 6.14
C SER A 273 0.05 20.17 5.27
N LEU A 274 -0.15 20.53 3.99
CA LEU A 274 0.97 20.77 3.08
C LEU A 274 1.67 22.09 3.42
N GLU A 275 2.94 22.01 3.83
CA GLU A 275 3.74 23.12 4.32
C GLU A 275 4.71 23.66 3.26
N SER A 276 5.31 22.78 2.45
CA SER A 276 6.32 23.19 1.46
C SER A 276 6.29 22.41 0.15
N ILE A 277 6.51 23.15 -0.94
CA ILE A 277 6.67 22.62 -2.30
C ILE A 277 8.01 23.09 -2.86
N GLN A 278 8.83 22.16 -3.33
CA GLN A 278 10.09 22.43 -4.01
C GLN A 278 10.10 21.72 -5.37
N ILE A 279 10.41 22.46 -6.44
CA ILE A 279 10.50 21.95 -7.80
C ILE A 279 11.85 22.37 -8.38
N GLY A 280 12.63 21.39 -8.84
CA GLY A 280 13.92 21.59 -9.51
C GLY A 280 13.78 22.23 -10.88
N GLU A 281 14.90 22.70 -11.42
CA GLU A 281 14.95 23.39 -12.71
C GLU A 281 14.53 22.44 -13.85
N TYR A 282 13.97 23.01 -14.91
CA TYR A 282 13.54 22.33 -16.13
C TYR A 282 12.44 21.27 -15.94
N SER A 283 11.88 21.13 -14.75
CA SER A 283 10.72 20.28 -14.48
C SER A 283 9.41 20.90 -14.97
N PHE A 284 8.45 20.08 -15.41
CA PHE A 284 7.16 20.54 -15.96
C PHE A 284 7.26 21.56 -17.11
N SER A 285 8.38 21.59 -17.83
CA SER A 285 8.65 22.64 -18.80
C SER A 285 7.71 22.65 -20.01
N ASP A 286 7.09 21.51 -20.32
CA ASP A 286 6.05 21.35 -21.35
C ASP A 286 4.64 21.22 -20.79
N PHE A 287 4.40 21.63 -19.54
CA PHE A 287 3.06 21.72 -18.96
C PHE A 287 2.51 23.12 -19.23
N ALA A 288 1.57 23.22 -20.18
CA ALA A 288 0.95 24.49 -20.59
C ALA A 288 -0.56 24.55 -20.34
N GLY A 289 -1.13 23.49 -19.76
CA GLY A 289 -2.51 23.47 -19.28
C GLY A 289 -2.64 24.13 -17.92
N ASP A 290 -3.70 23.75 -17.21
CA ASP A 290 -4.03 24.31 -15.90
C ASP A 290 -2.92 24.07 -14.88
N PHE A 291 -2.57 25.12 -14.16
CA PHE A 291 -1.75 25.08 -12.95
C PHE A 291 -2.62 25.52 -11.78
N GLU A 292 -2.81 24.66 -10.79
CA GLU A 292 -3.67 24.94 -9.65
C GLU A 292 -3.03 24.53 -8.33
N LEU A 293 -2.91 25.50 -7.42
CA LEU A 293 -2.70 25.28 -6.00
C LEU A 293 -3.94 25.76 -5.26
N LYS A 294 -4.70 24.84 -4.64
CA LYS A 294 -5.99 25.17 -4.03
C LYS A 294 -6.25 24.47 -2.70
N ASN A 295 -6.82 25.21 -1.74
CA ASN A 295 -7.18 24.70 -0.41
C ASN A 295 -5.97 24.09 0.31
N LEU A 296 -4.92 24.91 0.49
CA LEU A 296 -3.64 24.55 1.11
C LEU A 296 -3.36 25.48 2.30
N PRO A 297 -4.14 25.39 3.41
CA PRO A 297 -4.13 26.39 4.48
C PRO A 297 -2.81 26.47 5.25
N GLN A 298 -2.00 25.41 5.27
CA GLN A 298 -0.71 25.36 5.96
C GLN A 298 0.49 25.67 5.06
N LEU A 299 0.27 26.02 3.79
CA LEU A 299 1.35 26.21 2.82
C LEU A 299 2.15 27.47 3.15
N GLN A 300 3.42 27.29 3.50
CA GLN A 300 4.32 28.35 3.92
C GLN A 300 5.38 28.67 2.87
N SER A 301 5.78 27.70 2.05
CA SER A 301 6.88 27.85 1.11
C SER A 301 6.61 27.19 -0.23
N ILE A 302 6.82 27.93 -1.31
CA ILE A 302 6.91 27.40 -2.68
C ILE A 302 8.25 27.86 -3.26
N ARG A 303 9.06 26.91 -3.70
CA ARG A 303 10.30 27.17 -4.43
C ARG A 303 10.26 26.45 -5.77
N ILE A 304 10.40 27.21 -6.85
CA ILE A 304 10.46 26.69 -8.23
C ILE A 304 11.78 27.15 -8.84
N GLY A 305 12.69 26.20 -9.08
CA GLY A 305 14.05 26.44 -9.53
C GLY A 305 15.00 26.97 -8.46
N THR A 306 16.10 27.56 -8.93
CA THR A 306 17.14 28.19 -8.10
C THR A 306 17.17 29.69 -8.34
N ILE A 307 17.35 30.46 -7.26
CA ILE A 307 17.61 31.90 -7.34
C ILE A 307 18.84 32.12 -8.22
N GLU A 308 18.79 33.15 -9.08
CA GLU A 308 19.83 33.50 -10.06
C GLU A 308 20.05 32.50 -11.21
N SER A 309 19.24 31.44 -11.31
CA SER A 309 19.24 30.51 -12.46
C SER A 309 17.98 30.68 -13.33
N ARG A 310 18.10 30.35 -14.61
CA ARG A 310 16.93 30.24 -15.50
C ARG A 310 16.31 28.87 -15.30
N SER A 311 15.13 28.83 -14.69
CA SER A 311 14.52 27.55 -14.34
C SER A 311 13.76 26.87 -15.47
N TYR A 312 13.16 27.63 -16.40
CA TYR A 312 12.32 27.10 -17.49
C TYR A 312 11.11 26.23 -17.06
N ASN A 313 10.81 26.17 -15.77
CA ASN A 313 9.63 25.45 -15.27
C ASN A 313 8.34 26.11 -15.78
N PHE A 314 7.32 25.30 -16.11
CA PHE A 314 5.99 25.78 -16.50
C PHE A 314 6.01 26.87 -17.59
N TRP A 315 6.90 26.73 -18.59
CA TRP A 315 7.26 27.78 -19.55
C TRP A 315 6.06 28.48 -20.22
N CYS A 316 5.02 27.73 -20.58
CA CYS A 316 3.82 28.25 -21.25
C CYS A 316 2.58 28.33 -20.33
N SER A 317 2.70 28.06 -19.02
CA SER A 317 1.55 28.04 -18.12
C SER A 317 1.42 29.33 -17.29
N SER A 318 0.20 29.64 -16.91
CA SER A 318 -0.08 30.73 -15.97
C SER A 318 0.04 30.20 -14.54
N PHE A 319 0.79 30.89 -13.68
CA PHE A 319 0.87 30.53 -12.27
C PHE A 319 -0.39 31.02 -11.53
N VAL A 320 -1.23 30.08 -11.06
CA VAL A 320 -2.50 30.40 -10.37
C VAL A 320 -2.57 29.72 -9.00
N ILE A 321 -2.79 30.54 -7.97
CA ILE A 321 -3.06 30.11 -6.60
C ILE A 321 -4.52 30.49 -6.25
N ARG A 322 -5.28 29.57 -5.64
CA ARG A 322 -6.69 29.78 -5.27
C ARG A 322 -6.97 29.28 -3.85
N GLY A 323 -7.99 29.82 -3.18
CA GLY A 323 -8.47 29.25 -1.91
C GLY A 323 -7.43 29.23 -0.78
N ILE A 324 -6.51 30.19 -0.76
CA ILE A 324 -5.77 30.52 0.46
C ILE A 324 -6.69 31.46 1.24
N ASP A 325 -7.49 30.90 2.13
CA ASP A 325 -8.02 31.70 3.23
C ASP A 325 -6.83 32.03 4.12
N MET A 326 -6.21 33.20 3.90
CA MET A 326 -5.21 33.70 4.82
C MET A 326 -5.92 33.86 6.16
N ILE A 327 -5.63 32.96 7.10
CA ILE A 327 -5.89 33.22 8.51
C ILE A 327 -4.96 34.38 8.87
N LEU A 328 -5.42 35.60 8.62
CA LEU A 328 -4.90 36.80 9.22
C LEU A 328 -5.20 36.67 10.72
N ASN A 329 -4.28 36.04 11.46
CA ASN A 329 -4.21 36.22 12.91
C ASN A 329 -3.80 37.68 13.14
N ILE A 330 -4.79 38.57 13.18
CA ILE A 330 -4.68 39.95 13.67
C ILE A 330 -4.80 39.93 15.19
#